data_AF-A0A286IQ62-F1
#
_entry.id   AF-A0A286IQ62-F1
#
_cell.length_a   1.000
_cell.length_b   1.000
_cell.length_c   1.000
_cell.angle_alpha   90.00
_cell.angle_beta   90.00
_cell.angle_gamma   90.00
#
_symmetry.space_group_name_H-M   'P 1'
#
loop_
_entity.id
_entity.type
_entity.pdbx_description
1 polymer ?
#
loop_
_entity_poly.entity_id
_entity_poly.type
_entity_poly.pdbx_seq_one_letter_code
_entity_poly.pdbx_strand_id
1 'polypeptide(L)'
;MRVLFIVFAIFFTLSLKAQNKIVLGNPQTVIKSDKYKVMAIIDSTGAENLGRIFNSGSTKGPLELNYTSLNRYIAKSFSSQSVGRDVSIVLKNLEFSENMGEKYLVNGGLKLQVDFYIHYDSDTILLYQAKGGSKYQRSISFGYEERLGELITQSLNSSFENFDKYVNENYLKLECFNKGSLVEIKPYRTGSSSDTLFYNNGKLSWTNFKAEPRSTSRFSAAIFPSFNIRSTYVMENGFLKATIYPSVYMVENMSWVKQDAINSYSLGHEKLHFDITYLAAQRLLKVLQNVKANTVRDLQSFIQYEYLEAFRYMNRMQDLYDEETKHGINEDAQIQWAARIKSELAAIQ
;
A
#
# COMPACT_ATOMS: atom_id res chain seq x y z
N MET A 1 -89.84 26.49 -30.62
CA MET A 1 -88.65 26.76 -29.79
C MET A 1 -88.08 25.43 -29.31
N ARG A 2 -86.97 24.97 -29.90
CA ARG A 2 -86.15 23.86 -29.38
C ARG A 2 -84.72 24.38 -29.33
N VAL A 3 -84.20 24.53 -28.12
CA VAL A 3 -82.83 25.02 -27.88
C VAL A 3 -81.90 23.80 -27.92
N LEU A 4 -80.96 23.83 -28.87
CA LEU A 4 -79.91 22.83 -29.03
C LEU A 4 -78.72 23.25 -28.14
N PHE A 5 -78.42 22.48 -27.10
CA PHE A 5 -77.21 22.70 -26.29
C PHE A 5 -76.01 22.05 -27.00
N ILE A 6 -75.12 22.88 -27.53
CA ILE A 6 -73.81 22.45 -28.04
C ILE A 6 -72.84 22.47 -26.85
N VAL A 7 -72.43 21.28 -26.41
CA VAL A 7 -71.38 21.11 -25.40
C VAL A 7 -70.03 21.21 -26.11
N PHE A 8 -69.28 22.29 -25.85
CA PHE A 8 -67.88 22.43 -26.25
C PHE A 8 -67.02 21.53 -25.34
N ALA A 9 -66.59 20.39 -25.86
CA ALA A 9 -65.55 19.58 -25.21
C ALA A 9 -64.19 20.26 -25.43
N ILE A 10 -63.72 20.99 -24.42
CA ILE A 10 -62.35 21.51 -24.37
C ILE A 10 -61.42 20.30 -24.14
N PHE A 11 -60.78 19.83 -25.21
CA PHE A 11 -59.65 18.90 -25.11
C PHE A 11 -58.48 19.63 -24.45
N PHE A 12 -58.30 19.45 -23.14
CA PHE A 12 -57.00 19.68 -22.51
C PHE A 12 -56.04 18.61 -23.04
N THR A 13 -55.26 18.95 -24.06
CA THR A 13 -54.05 18.18 -24.38
C THR A 13 -53.10 18.33 -23.20
N LEU A 14 -53.04 17.30 -22.34
CA LEU A 14 -51.92 17.13 -21.43
C LEU A 14 -50.64 17.11 -22.27
N SER A 15 -49.89 18.20 -22.21
CA SER A 15 -48.52 18.26 -22.71
C SER A 15 -47.74 17.17 -22.00
N LEU A 16 -47.44 16.08 -22.72
CA LEU A 16 -46.38 15.16 -22.36
C LEU A 16 -45.11 16.01 -22.25
N LYS A 17 -44.72 16.35 -21.02
CA LYS A 17 -43.39 16.89 -20.76
C LYS A 17 -42.41 15.85 -21.31
N ALA A 18 -41.78 16.14 -22.45
CA ALA A 18 -40.67 15.35 -22.94
C ALA A 18 -39.63 15.29 -21.82
N GLN A 19 -39.43 14.10 -21.27
CA GLN A 19 -38.44 13.88 -20.24
C GLN A 19 -37.09 13.86 -20.96
N ASN A 20 -36.23 14.85 -20.69
CA ASN A 20 -34.89 14.95 -21.28
C ASN A 20 -34.03 13.82 -20.69
N LYS A 21 -34.16 12.62 -21.24
CA LYS A 21 -33.50 11.41 -20.77
C LYS A 21 -32.42 11.00 -21.77
N ILE A 22 -31.17 11.10 -21.36
CA ILE A 22 -30.02 10.65 -22.14
C ILE A 22 -29.99 9.12 -22.14
N VAL A 23 -29.85 8.55 -23.33
CA VAL A 23 -29.63 7.11 -23.53
C VAL A 23 -28.30 6.93 -24.23
N LEU A 24 -27.34 6.26 -23.57
CA LEU A 24 -26.03 6.00 -24.16
C LEU A 24 -26.12 4.84 -25.16
N GLY A 25 -25.40 4.99 -26.29
CA GLY A 25 -25.24 3.96 -27.30
C GLY A 25 -24.30 2.83 -26.88
N ASN A 26 -23.70 2.14 -27.86
CA ASN A 26 -22.59 1.23 -27.58
C ASN A 26 -21.26 2.01 -27.64
N PRO A 27 -20.25 1.62 -26.85
CA PRO A 27 -18.91 2.18 -26.98
C PRO A 27 -18.32 1.82 -28.35
N GLN A 28 -17.54 2.74 -28.91
CA GLN A 28 -16.86 2.55 -30.19
C GLN A 28 -15.56 1.75 -30.03
N THR A 29 -14.94 1.84 -28.85
CA THR A 29 -13.69 1.15 -28.50
C THR A 29 -13.93 0.23 -27.31
N VAL A 30 -13.22 -0.89 -27.30
CA VAL A 30 -13.27 -1.89 -26.22
C VAL A 30 -11.87 -2.09 -25.70
N ILE A 31 -11.67 -1.87 -24.41
CA ILE A 31 -10.40 -2.07 -23.73
C ILE A 31 -10.28 -3.55 -23.36
N LYS A 32 -9.18 -4.18 -23.77
CA LYS A 32 -8.82 -5.55 -23.37
C LYS A 32 -7.55 -5.50 -22.55
N SER A 33 -7.60 -6.03 -21.33
CA SER A 33 -6.44 -6.08 -20.43
C SER A 33 -6.08 -7.50 -20.03
N ASP A 34 -4.80 -7.77 -19.90
CA ASP A 34 -4.24 -8.99 -19.31
C ASP A 34 -3.93 -8.84 -17.80
N LYS A 35 -4.19 -7.65 -17.23
CA LYS A 35 -3.85 -7.30 -15.84
C LYS A 35 -5.06 -7.19 -14.94
N TYR A 36 -6.19 -6.72 -15.48
CA TYR A 36 -7.42 -6.56 -14.71
C TYR A 36 -8.67 -6.93 -15.51
N LYS A 37 -9.76 -7.19 -14.80
CA LYS A 37 -11.11 -7.30 -15.33
C LYS A 37 -12.08 -6.46 -14.51
N VAL A 38 -13.06 -5.84 -15.17
CA VAL A 38 -14.06 -5.02 -14.50
C VAL A 38 -15.20 -5.91 -14.03
N MET A 39 -15.45 -5.92 -12.71
CA MET A 39 -16.42 -6.83 -12.07
C MET A 39 -17.72 -6.14 -11.68
N ALA A 40 -17.64 -4.91 -11.17
CA ALA A 40 -18.80 -4.20 -10.65
C ALA A 40 -18.72 -2.70 -10.97
N ILE A 41 -19.88 -2.12 -11.23
CA ILE A 41 -20.07 -0.69 -11.41
C ILE A 41 -20.93 -0.24 -10.24
N ILE A 42 -20.38 0.61 -9.39
CA ILE A 42 -21.09 1.16 -8.23
C ILE A 42 -21.31 2.64 -8.52
N ASP A 43 -22.55 3.00 -8.85
CA ASP A 43 -22.91 4.40 -8.90
C ASP A 43 -23.24 4.91 -7.50
N SER A 44 -22.43 5.86 -7.04
CA SER A 44 -22.61 6.52 -5.75
C SER A 44 -23.37 7.84 -5.84
N THR A 45 -23.73 8.29 -7.05
CA THR A 45 -24.29 9.63 -7.31
C THR A 45 -25.80 9.69 -7.43
N GLY A 46 -26.47 8.56 -7.60
CA GLY A 46 -27.86 8.56 -8.05
C GLY A 46 -27.95 9.15 -9.47
N ALA A 47 -27.15 8.62 -10.40
CA ALA A 47 -26.91 9.14 -11.75
C ALA A 47 -28.16 9.27 -12.63
N GLU A 48 -29.35 8.94 -12.12
CA GLU A 48 -30.60 9.27 -12.78
C GLU A 48 -30.80 10.77 -12.93
N ASN A 49 -30.27 11.62 -12.03
CA ASN A 49 -30.38 13.08 -12.15
C ASN A 49 -29.03 13.72 -12.46
N LEU A 50 -28.89 14.27 -13.66
CA LEU A 50 -27.69 14.92 -14.16
C LEU A 50 -27.69 16.44 -13.95
N GLY A 51 -28.61 16.98 -13.15
CA GLY A 51 -28.78 18.41 -12.93
C GLY A 51 -29.89 19.02 -13.79
N ARG A 52 -29.79 20.32 -14.05
CA ARG A 52 -30.85 21.06 -14.76
C ARG A 52 -30.29 21.90 -15.91
N ILE A 53 -30.89 21.73 -17.08
CA ILE A 53 -30.48 22.37 -18.34
C ILE A 53 -31.58 23.24 -18.93
N PHE A 54 -31.21 24.26 -19.69
CA PHE A 54 -32.14 25.16 -20.38
C PHE A 54 -32.86 24.46 -21.53
N ASN A 55 -34.19 24.58 -21.57
CA ASN A 55 -35.02 24.20 -22.70
C ASN A 55 -35.22 25.35 -23.69
N SER A 56 -35.88 25.09 -24.82
CA SER A 56 -36.23 26.09 -25.84
C SER A 56 -37.05 27.27 -25.32
N GLY A 57 -37.74 27.12 -24.17
CA GLY A 57 -38.46 28.18 -23.48
C GLY A 57 -37.61 29.00 -22.52
N SER A 58 -36.28 28.92 -22.55
CA SER A 58 -35.37 29.64 -21.63
C SER A 58 -35.55 29.29 -20.15
N THR A 59 -36.16 28.14 -19.84
CA THR A 59 -36.34 27.65 -18.46
C THR A 59 -35.53 26.39 -18.23
N LYS A 60 -35.11 26.16 -16.98
CA LYS A 60 -34.33 24.97 -16.63
C LYS A 60 -35.22 23.77 -16.30
N GLY A 61 -35.12 22.70 -17.09
CA GLY A 61 -35.72 21.39 -16.82
C GLY A 61 -34.71 20.39 -16.25
N PRO A 62 -35.16 19.31 -15.58
CA PRO A 62 -34.26 18.23 -15.17
C PRO A 62 -33.66 17.53 -16.40
N LEU A 63 -32.41 17.12 -16.29
CA LEU A 63 -31.75 16.23 -17.22
C LEU A 63 -31.54 14.89 -16.53
N GLU A 64 -31.98 13.82 -17.15
CA GLU A 64 -31.87 12.48 -16.58
C GLU A 64 -31.00 11.56 -17.43
N LEU A 65 -30.38 10.56 -16.79
CA LEU A 65 -29.66 9.50 -17.48
C LEU A 65 -30.45 8.20 -17.39
N ASN A 66 -30.50 7.46 -18.50
CA ASN A 66 -30.91 6.07 -18.44
C ASN A 66 -29.79 5.22 -17.81
N TYR A 67 -29.95 4.89 -16.53
CA TYR A 67 -28.97 4.13 -15.76
C TYR A 67 -28.64 2.75 -16.37
N THR A 68 -29.63 2.09 -16.98
CA THR A 68 -29.41 0.82 -17.68
C THR A 68 -28.49 0.99 -18.89
N SER A 69 -28.63 2.08 -19.65
CA SER A 69 -27.77 2.38 -20.79
C SER A 69 -26.34 2.71 -20.34
N LEU A 70 -26.17 3.40 -19.21
CA LEU A 70 -24.87 3.67 -18.61
C LEU A 70 -24.15 2.39 -18.20
N ASN A 71 -24.82 1.52 -17.42
CA ASN A 71 -24.24 0.24 -17.02
C ASN A 71 -23.86 -0.63 -18.22
N ARG A 72 -24.72 -0.67 -19.23
CA ARG A 72 -24.43 -1.38 -20.48
C ARG A 72 -23.23 -0.78 -21.21
N TYR A 73 -23.16 0.55 -21.30
CA TYR A 73 -22.06 1.25 -21.96
C TYR A 73 -20.73 0.86 -21.34
N ILE A 74 -20.60 1.04 -20.01
CA ILE A 74 -19.37 0.73 -19.28
C ILE A 74 -19.04 -0.77 -19.36
N ALA A 75 -20.01 -1.65 -19.14
CA ALA A 75 -19.78 -3.09 -19.24
C ALA A 75 -19.27 -3.53 -20.63
N LYS A 76 -19.72 -2.84 -21.70
CA LYS A 76 -19.23 -3.08 -23.07
C LYS A 76 -17.94 -2.35 -23.41
N SER A 77 -17.53 -1.35 -22.63
CA SER A 77 -16.25 -0.64 -22.82
C SER A 77 -15.06 -1.51 -22.46
N PHE A 78 -15.28 -2.62 -21.74
CA PHE A 78 -14.25 -3.58 -21.36
C PHE A 78 -14.54 -4.95 -21.95
N SER A 79 -13.51 -5.61 -22.47
CA SER A 79 -13.62 -6.93 -23.08
C SER A 79 -13.89 -8.00 -22.01
N SER A 80 -14.85 -8.90 -22.28
CA SER A 80 -15.09 -10.09 -21.45
C SER A 80 -13.93 -11.09 -21.45
N GLN A 81 -12.96 -10.92 -22.36
CA GLN A 81 -11.72 -11.70 -22.40
C GLN A 81 -10.62 -11.13 -21.50
N SER A 82 -10.88 -10.01 -20.80
CA SER A 82 -9.90 -9.44 -19.88
C SER A 82 -9.71 -10.34 -18.67
N VAL A 83 -8.48 -10.42 -18.17
CA VAL A 83 -8.10 -11.31 -17.06
C VAL A 83 -7.27 -10.56 -16.03
N GLY A 84 -7.06 -11.18 -14.86
CA GLY A 84 -6.25 -10.63 -13.79
C GLY A 84 -7.08 -10.15 -12.61
N ARG A 85 -6.69 -9.02 -12.00
CA ARG A 85 -7.30 -8.49 -10.78
C ARG A 85 -8.69 -7.92 -11.04
N ASP A 86 -9.56 -8.05 -10.04
CA ASP A 86 -10.90 -7.47 -10.10
C ASP A 86 -10.84 -5.96 -9.88
N VAL A 87 -11.51 -5.22 -10.74
CA VAL A 87 -11.66 -3.77 -10.66
C VAL A 87 -13.12 -3.38 -10.53
N SER A 88 -13.41 -2.49 -9.59
CA SER A 88 -14.69 -1.82 -9.44
C SER A 88 -14.59 -0.37 -9.88
N ILE A 89 -15.57 0.09 -10.64
CA ILE A 89 -15.65 1.47 -11.12
C ILE A 89 -16.71 2.21 -10.32
N VAL A 90 -16.35 3.37 -9.77
CA VAL A 90 -17.26 4.25 -9.05
C VAL A 90 -17.37 5.59 -9.77
N LEU A 91 -18.60 5.94 -10.16
CA LEU A 91 -18.88 7.25 -10.73
C LEU A 91 -19.24 8.24 -9.62
N LYS A 92 -18.68 9.44 -9.74
CA LYS A 92 -18.87 10.59 -8.84
C LYS A 92 -19.07 11.86 -9.66
N ASN A 93 -19.88 12.77 -9.15
CA ASN A 93 -20.07 14.11 -9.71
C ASN A 93 -20.37 14.12 -11.23
N LEU A 94 -21.16 13.16 -11.73
CA LEU A 94 -21.63 13.15 -13.11
C LEU A 94 -22.80 14.14 -13.23
N GLU A 95 -22.47 15.39 -13.50
CA GLU A 95 -23.45 16.49 -13.46
C GLU A 95 -23.21 17.51 -14.57
N PHE A 96 -24.30 18.04 -15.12
CA PHE A 96 -24.32 19.16 -16.02
C PHE A 96 -24.73 20.44 -15.29
N SER A 97 -24.02 21.51 -15.61
CA SER A 97 -24.36 22.86 -15.17
C SER A 97 -24.43 23.78 -16.38
N GLU A 98 -25.49 24.58 -16.48
CA GLU A 98 -25.64 25.56 -17.56
C GLU A 98 -25.98 26.95 -17.02
N ASN A 99 -25.46 27.98 -17.68
CA ASN A 99 -25.78 29.38 -17.45
C ASN A 99 -26.16 30.04 -18.78
N MET A 100 -27.10 30.99 -18.73
CA MET A 100 -27.50 31.73 -19.91
C MET A 100 -26.38 32.67 -20.33
N GLY A 101 -26.02 32.63 -21.61
CA GLY A 101 -25.08 33.55 -22.25
C GLY A 101 -25.80 34.62 -23.06
N GLU A 102 -25.05 35.32 -23.90
CA GLU A 102 -25.62 36.34 -24.80
C GLU A 102 -26.38 35.72 -25.97
N LYS A 103 -27.36 36.44 -26.52
CA LYS A 103 -28.04 36.13 -27.80
C LYS A 103 -28.55 34.67 -27.90
N TYR A 104 -29.26 34.19 -26.87
CA TYR A 104 -29.83 32.83 -26.84
C TYR A 104 -28.81 31.68 -26.86
N LEU A 105 -27.56 31.97 -26.48
CA LEU A 105 -26.52 30.97 -26.27
C LEU A 105 -26.54 30.50 -24.81
N VAL A 106 -26.23 29.23 -24.61
CA VAL A 106 -26.11 28.59 -23.30
C VAL A 106 -24.67 28.13 -23.13
N ASN A 107 -24.05 28.56 -22.04
CA ASN A 107 -22.72 28.11 -21.64
C ASN A 107 -22.87 26.98 -20.63
N GLY A 108 -22.39 25.80 -20.98
CA GLY A 108 -22.55 24.59 -20.20
C GLY A 108 -21.23 23.95 -19.81
N GLY A 109 -21.30 23.10 -18.79
CA GLY A 109 -20.20 22.28 -18.34
C GLY A 109 -20.72 20.91 -17.91
N LEU A 110 -19.98 19.87 -18.27
CA LEU A 110 -20.03 18.54 -17.69
C LEU A 110 -18.90 18.45 -16.66
N LYS A 111 -19.23 17.95 -15.48
CA LYS A 111 -18.26 17.44 -14.51
C LYS A 111 -18.41 15.92 -14.44
N LEU A 112 -17.29 15.23 -14.27
CA LEU A 112 -17.27 13.78 -14.08
C LEU A 112 -16.06 13.40 -13.22
N GLN A 113 -16.24 12.47 -12.30
CA GLN A 113 -15.15 11.77 -11.66
C GLN A 113 -15.39 10.26 -11.76
N VAL A 114 -14.36 9.53 -12.15
CA VAL A 114 -14.36 8.07 -12.22
C VAL A 114 -13.23 7.56 -11.33
N ASP A 115 -13.62 6.88 -10.25
CA ASP A 115 -12.69 6.24 -9.33
C ASP A 115 -12.59 4.74 -9.67
N PHE A 116 -11.37 4.23 -9.78
CA PHE A 116 -11.09 2.82 -10.06
C PHE A 116 -10.52 2.17 -8.82
N TYR A 117 -11.26 1.21 -8.28
CA TYR A 117 -10.86 0.44 -7.11
C TYR A 117 -10.41 -0.94 -7.54
N ILE A 118 -9.26 -1.40 -7.05
CA ILE A 118 -8.76 -2.75 -7.28
C ILE A 118 -8.96 -3.60 -6.02
N HIS A 119 -9.38 -4.85 -6.20
CA HIS A 119 -9.53 -5.80 -5.11
C HIS A 119 -8.24 -6.61 -4.96
N TYR A 120 -7.63 -6.54 -3.78
CA TYR A 120 -6.33 -7.10 -3.50
C TYR A 120 -6.17 -7.52 -2.04
N ASP A 121 -5.83 -8.79 -1.79
CA ASP A 121 -5.53 -9.34 -0.45
C ASP A 121 -6.61 -9.04 0.61
N SER A 122 -7.89 -9.17 0.21
CA SER A 122 -9.10 -8.82 0.99
C SER A 122 -9.40 -7.32 1.14
N ASP A 123 -8.48 -6.45 0.72
CA ASP A 123 -8.68 -5.01 0.69
C ASP A 123 -9.26 -4.55 -0.67
N THR A 124 -9.94 -3.41 -0.64
CA THR A 124 -10.36 -2.66 -1.83
C THR A 124 -9.62 -1.34 -1.87
N ILE A 125 -8.68 -1.20 -2.80
CA ILE A 125 -7.74 -0.07 -2.84
C ILE A 125 -8.15 0.86 -3.98
N LEU A 126 -8.27 2.15 -3.70
CA LEU A 126 -8.40 3.17 -4.73
C LEU A 126 -7.11 3.25 -5.54
N LEU A 127 -7.12 2.77 -6.77
CA LEU A 127 -5.94 2.65 -7.61
C LEU A 127 -5.73 3.88 -8.49
N TYR A 128 -6.81 4.44 -9.02
CA TYR A 128 -6.75 5.58 -9.93
C TYR A 128 -8.01 6.45 -9.81
N GLN A 129 -7.82 7.76 -9.99
CA GLN A 129 -8.91 8.73 -10.03
C GLN A 129 -8.80 9.56 -11.30
N ALA A 130 -9.77 9.40 -12.19
CA ALA A 130 -9.94 10.26 -13.34
C ALA A 130 -10.91 11.39 -12.98
N LYS A 131 -10.43 12.62 -12.94
CA LYS A 131 -11.29 13.81 -12.87
C LYS A 131 -11.41 14.39 -14.27
N GLY A 132 -12.60 14.27 -14.82
CA GLY A 132 -12.94 14.71 -16.16
C GLY A 132 -14.04 15.76 -16.16
N GLY A 133 -14.35 16.21 -17.36
CA GLY A 133 -15.36 17.21 -17.60
C GLY A 133 -15.15 17.83 -18.96
N SER A 134 -16.12 18.61 -19.39
CA SER A 134 -16.07 19.30 -20.67
C SER A 134 -16.86 20.58 -20.58
N LYS A 135 -16.34 21.66 -21.17
CA LYS A 135 -17.13 22.87 -21.38
C LYS A 135 -17.75 22.81 -22.76
N TYR A 136 -18.96 23.32 -22.89
CA TYR A 136 -19.62 23.45 -24.17
C TYR A 136 -20.40 24.75 -24.24
N GLN A 137 -20.69 25.16 -25.47
CA GLN A 137 -21.60 26.26 -25.76
C GLN A 137 -22.60 25.76 -26.80
N ARG A 138 -23.87 26.14 -26.63
CA ARG A 138 -24.93 25.73 -27.55
C ARG A 138 -25.97 26.80 -27.73
N SER A 139 -26.71 26.72 -28.84
CA SER A 139 -27.94 27.50 -29.00
C SER A 139 -29.08 26.87 -28.19
N ILE A 140 -30.01 27.70 -27.72
CA ILE A 140 -31.23 27.28 -27.05
C ILE A 140 -32.25 26.73 -28.07
N SER A 141 -31.98 25.53 -28.59
CA SER A 141 -32.83 24.85 -29.58
C SER A 141 -33.19 23.43 -29.11
N PHE A 142 -34.18 22.81 -29.75
CA PHE A 142 -34.62 21.44 -29.43
C PHE A 142 -33.57 20.39 -29.83
N GLY A 143 -33.55 19.24 -29.13
CA GLY A 143 -32.84 18.03 -29.54
C GLY A 143 -31.33 18.02 -29.27
N TYR A 144 -30.89 18.58 -28.13
CA TYR A 144 -29.46 18.67 -27.79
C TYR A 144 -28.96 17.52 -26.91
N GLU A 145 -29.86 16.64 -26.47
CA GLU A 145 -29.59 15.54 -25.52
C GLU A 145 -28.56 14.55 -26.08
N GLU A 146 -28.59 14.29 -27.39
CA GLU A 146 -27.65 13.39 -28.07
C GLU A 146 -26.20 13.88 -27.92
N ARG A 147 -25.96 15.18 -28.13
CA ARG A 147 -24.64 15.80 -27.98
C ARG A 147 -24.16 15.83 -26.53
N LEU A 148 -25.06 15.96 -25.56
CA LEU A 148 -24.71 15.84 -24.14
C LEU A 148 -24.32 14.38 -23.80
N GLY A 149 -25.00 13.41 -24.42
CA GLY A 149 -24.60 12.00 -24.37
C GLY A 149 -23.19 11.77 -24.91
N GLU A 150 -22.83 12.38 -26.03
CA GLU A 150 -21.46 12.32 -26.59
C GLU A 150 -20.42 12.83 -25.59
N LEU A 151 -20.66 13.97 -24.92
CA LEU A 151 -19.73 14.50 -23.92
C LEU A 151 -19.52 13.55 -22.74
N ILE A 152 -20.59 12.85 -22.30
CA ILE A 152 -20.49 11.80 -21.27
C ILE A 152 -19.59 10.67 -21.78
N THR A 153 -19.87 10.13 -22.97
CA THR A 153 -19.11 9.00 -23.53
C THR A 153 -17.64 9.34 -23.77
N GLN A 154 -17.33 10.53 -24.27
CA GLN A 154 -15.96 11.00 -24.47
C GLN A 154 -15.21 11.12 -23.14
N SER A 155 -15.86 11.66 -22.10
CA SER A 155 -15.26 11.80 -20.77
C SER A 155 -15.04 10.44 -20.10
N LEU A 156 -15.97 9.50 -20.27
CA LEU A 156 -15.83 8.12 -19.79
C LEU A 156 -14.70 7.38 -20.50
N ASN A 157 -14.69 7.40 -21.84
CA ASN A 157 -13.65 6.74 -22.64
C ASN A 157 -12.26 7.27 -22.27
N SER A 158 -12.11 8.60 -22.19
CA SER A 158 -10.85 9.21 -21.75
C SER A 158 -10.45 8.73 -20.36
N SER A 159 -11.40 8.60 -19.43
CA SER A 159 -11.14 8.09 -18.08
C SER A 159 -10.67 6.63 -18.08
N PHE A 160 -11.31 5.78 -18.89
CA PHE A 160 -10.97 4.36 -19.02
C PHE A 160 -9.61 4.15 -19.69
N GLU A 161 -9.34 4.88 -20.78
CA GLU A 161 -8.06 4.83 -21.49
C GLU A 161 -6.90 5.32 -20.61
N ASN A 162 -7.11 6.40 -19.86
CA ASN A 162 -6.11 6.90 -18.92
C ASN A 162 -5.85 5.92 -17.78
N PHE A 163 -6.89 5.27 -17.26
CA PHE A 163 -6.73 4.21 -16.27
C PHE A 163 -5.93 3.02 -16.81
N ASP A 164 -6.29 2.53 -18.00
CA ASP A 164 -5.59 1.40 -18.63
C ASP A 164 -4.12 1.74 -18.88
N LYS A 165 -3.85 2.93 -19.43
CA LYS A 165 -2.49 3.46 -19.60
C LYS A 165 -1.75 3.53 -18.27
N TYR A 166 -2.36 4.07 -17.22
CA TYR A 166 -1.76 4.15 -15.89
C TYR A 166 -1.36 2.78 -15.35
N VAL A 167 -2.27 1.79 -15.44
CA VAL A 167 -1.98 0.42 -15.02
C VAL A 167 -0.84 -0.17 -15.84
N ASN A 168 -0.83 0.03 -17.15
CA ASN A 168 0.21 -0.50 -18.02
C ASN A 168 1.60 0.10 -17.73
N GLU A 169 1.69 1.41 -17.53
CA GLU A 169 2.94 2.13 -17.24
C GLU A 169 3.48 1.85 -15.83
N ASN A 170 2.59 1.57 -14.87
CA ASN A 170 2.96 1.40 -13.46
C ASN A 170 2.88 -0.05 -12.97
N TYR A 171 2.54 -1.01 -13.83
CA TYR A 171 2.28 -2.41 -13.47
C TYR A 171 3.31 -3.01 -12.50
N LEU A 172 4.61 -2.81 -12.76
CA LEU A 172 5.69 -3.37 -11.94
C LEU A 172 5.98 -2.59 -10.63
N LYS A 173 5.35 -1.43 -10.45
CA LYS A 173 5.48 -0.56 -9.28
C LYS A 173 4.25 -0.64 -8.37
N LEU A 174 3.13 -1.14 -8.89
CA LEU A 174 1.88 -1.26 -8.17
C LEU A 174 1.87 -2.55 -7.36
N GLU A 175 1.77 -2.40 -6.04
CA GLU A 175 1.77 -3.50 -5.06
C GLU A 175 0.69 -4.56 -5.35
N CYS A 176 -0.50 -4.17 -5.80
CA CYS A 176 -1.60 -5.08 -6.12
C CYS A 176 -1.28 -6.08 -7.26
N PHE A 177 -0.20 -5.84 -8.00
CA PHE A 177 0.32 -6.70 -9.07
C PHE A 177 1.67 -7.35 -8.72
N ASN A 178 2.09 -7.33 -7.45
CA ASN A 178 3.34 -7.96 -7.08
C ASN A 178 3.33 -9.48 -7.36
N LYS A 179 4.53 -10.00 -7.63
CA LYS A 179 4.82 -11.39 -7.96
C LYS A 179 5.34 -12.18 -6.75
N GLY A 180 5.41 -11.54 -5.58
CA GLY A 180 5.97 -12.06 -4.34
C GLY A 180 6.97 -11.09 -3.68
N SER A 181 7.61 -11.58 -2.62
CA SER A 181 8.58 -10.84 -1.83
C SER A 181 10.01 -11.31 -2.05
N LEU A 182 10.95 -10.37 -1.96
CA LEU A 182 12.39 -10.60 -2.02
C LEU A 182 13.07 -9.90 -0.84
N VAL A 183 14.05 -10.58 -0.24
CA VAL A 183 14.86 -10.00 0.83
C VAL A 183 16.31 -9.92 0.38
N GLU A 184 16.85 -8.70 0.40
CA GLU A 184 18.25 -8.43 0.17
C GLU A 184 18.92 -8.10 1.51
N ILE A 185 19.87 -8.93 1.94
CA ILE A 185 20.60 -8.71 3.18
C ILE A 185 21.94 -8.06 2.83
N LYS A 186 22.16 -6.85 3.36
CA LYS A 186 23.45 -6.15 3.24
C LYS A 186 24.46 -6.70 4.25
N PRO A 187 25.77 -6.53 3.99
CA PRO A 187 26.80 -6.86 4.97
C PRO A 187 26.55 -6.17 6.31
N TYR A 188 27.00 -6.80 7.40
CA TYR A 188 26.95 -6.20 8.72
C TYR A 188 27.70 -4.86 8.75
N ARG A 189 27.16 -3.91 9.52
CA ARG A 189 27.92 -2.72 9.88
C ARG A 189 29.12 -3.13 10.74
N THR A 190 30.31 -2.71 10.35
CA THR A 190 31.57 -2.97 11.07
C THR A 190 32.24 -1.68 11.50
N GLY A 191 33.21 -1.79 12.42
CA GLY A 191 34.04 -0.67 12.89
C GLY A 191 33.69 -0.26 14.31
N SER A 192 34.10 0.94 14.70
CA SER A 192 33.76 1.56 15.98
C SER A 192 33.22 2.97 15.75
N SER A 193 32.27 3.38 16.58
CA SER A 193 31.88 4.79 16.76
C SER A 193 32.15 5.21 18.20
N SER A 194 31.88 6.48 18.55
CA SER A 194 32.26 7.07 19.85
C SER A 194 31.84 6.26 21.08
N ASP A 195 30.74 5.49 21.00
CA ASP A 195 30.17 4.70 22.09
C ASP A 195 29.72 3.29 21.65
N THR A 196 30.23 2.79 20.53
CA THR A 196 29.73 1.52 20.00
C THR A 196 30.83 0.75 19.30
N LEU A 197 31.06 -0.47 19.78
CA LEU A 197 31.88 -1.45 19.08
C LEU A 197 30.95 -2.37 18.29
N PHE A 198 31.07 -2.36 16.96
CA PHE A 198 30.34 -3.31 16.14
C PHE A 198 31.05 -4.67 16.14
N TYR A 199 30.25 -5.73 16.10
CA TYR A 199 30.72 -7.10 16.13
C TYR A 199 31.71 -7.36 14.99
N ASN A 200 32.88 -7.84 15.39
CA ASN A 200 33.90 -8.33 14.51
C ASN A 200 34.66 -9.39 15.28
N ASN A 201 34.58 -10.63 14.81
CA ASN A 201 35.09 -11.83 15.45
C ASN A 201 36.53 -11.62 15.98
N GLY A 202 36.65 -11.37 17.30
CA GLY A 202 37.93 -11.19 17.99
C GLY A 202 38.37 -9.76 18.34
N LYS A 203 37.62 -8.71 17.99
CA LYS A 203 38.03 -7.31 18.29
C LYS A 203 37.65 -6.79 19.69
N LEU A 204 36.82 -7.50 20.44
CA LEU A 204 36.45 -7.09 21.79
C LEU A 204 37.66 -7.18 22.74
N SER A 205 37.95 -6.10 23.45
CA SER A 205 38.99 -6.02 24.48
C SER A 205 38.52 -5.20 25.67
N TRP A 206 39.28 -5.23 26.76
CA TRP A 206 38.95 -4.46 27.97
C TRP A 206 38.90 -2.94 27.75
N THR A 207 39.55 -2.40 26.71
CA THR A 207 39.47 -0.97 26.40
C THR A 207 38.08 -0.53 25.91
N ASN A 208 37.22 -1.48 25.55
CA ASN A 208 35.85 -1.21 25.13
C ASN A 208 34.87 -1.15 26.32
N PHE A 209 35.31 -1.44 27.54
CA PHE A 209 34.49 -1.40 28.76
C PHE A 209 34.76 -0.08 29.47
N LYS A 210 34.04 0.98 29.07
CA LYS A 210 34.32 2.36 29.48
C LYS A 210 33.47 2.84 30.65
N ALA A 211 32.42 2.10 31.02
CA ALA A 211 31.58 2.44 32.15
C ALA A 211 32.28 2.13 33.48
N GLU A 212 31.97 2.93 34.50
CA GLU A 212 32.43 2.68 35.86
C GLU A 212 31.67 1.50 36.48
N PRO A 213 32.38 0.52 37.09
CA PRO A 213 31.74 -0.56 37.83
C PRO A 213 30.86 -0.03 38.96
N ARG A 214 29.67 -0.61 39.13
CA ARG A 214 28.85 -0.32 40.31
C ARG A 214 29.52 -0.93 41.54
N SER A 215 29.85 -0.10 42.53
CA SER A 215 30.50 -0.52 43.78
C SER A 215 29.74 -1.60 44.56
N THR A 216 28.42 -1.66 44.39
CA THR A 216 27.52 -2.64 45.02
C THR A 216 27.29 -3.90 44.19
N SER A 217 27.82 -3.98 42.97
CA SER A 217 27.60 -5.14 42.10
C SER A 217 28.34 -6.36 42.62
N ARG A 218 27.63 -7.50 42.69
CA ARG A 218 28.24 -8.82 42.96
C ARG A 218 29.00 -9.40 41.77
N PHE A 219 28.81 -8.84 40.58
CA PHE A 219 29.47 -9.29 39.35
C PHE A 219 30.82 -8.61 39.15
N SER A 220 31.68 -9.25 38.37
CA SER A 220 33.06 -8.82 38.12
C SER A 220 33.21 -8.00 36.84
N ALA A 221 32.33 -8.22 35.86
CA ALA A 221 32.19 -7.44 34.63
C ALA A 221 30.73 -7.49 34.16
N ALA A 222 30.39 -6.63 33.21
CA ALA A 222 29.17 -6.76 32.43
C ALA A 222 29.35 -6.12 31.05
N ILE A 223 29.06 -6.89 30.00
CA ILE A 223 28.87 -6.41 28.63
C ILE A 223 27.40 -6.06 28.35
N PHE A 224 27.18 -5.04 27.53
CA PHE A 224 25.84 -4.68 27.03
C PHE A 224 25.77 -4.86 25.51
N PRO A 225 25.68 -6.12 25.02
CA PRO A 225 25.58 -6.41 23.61
C PRO A 225 24.12 -6.38 23.15
N SER A 226 23.90 -6.02 21.89
CA SER A 226 22.60 -6.07 21.23
C SER A 226 22.76 -6.13 19.72
N PHE A 227 21.65 -6.31 19.02
CA PHE A 227 21.59 -6.22 17.58
C PHE A 227 20.43 -5.33 17.15
N ASN A 228 20.51 -4.83 15.91
CA ASN A 228 19.48 -4.03 15.28
C ASN A 228 19.43 -4.38 13.79
N ILE A 229 18.25 -4.19 13.19
CA ILE A 229 18.06 -4.22 11.75
C ILE A 229 17.42 -2.90 11.32
N ARG A 230 18.00 -2.26 10.30
CA ARG A 230 17.30 -1.21 9.55
C ARG A 230 16.78 -1.83 8.26
N SER A 231 15.54 -1.53 7.88
CA SER A 231 14.90 -2.08 6.68
C SER A 231 14.33 -0.98 5.79
N THR A 232 14.47 -1.12 4.48
CA THR A 232 13.75 -0.30 3.48
C THR A 232 12.90 -1.18 2.60
N TYR A 233 11.73 -0.70 2.19
CA TYR A 233 10.74 -1.46 1.42
C TYR A 233 10.42 -0.73 0.12
N VAL A 234 10.53 -1.42 -1.01
CA VAL A 234 10.23 -0.86 -2.32
C VAL A 234 9.55 -1.89 -3.21
N MET A 235 8.70 -1.42 -4.11
CA MET A 235 8.29 -2.20 -5.28
C MET A 235 9.35 -2.06 -6.36
N GLU A 236 10.04 -3.15 -6.68
CA GLU A 236 11.08 -3.19 -7.71
C GLU A 236 10.81 -4.36 -8.67
N ASN A 237 10.65 -4.06 -9.96
CA ASN A 237 10.42 -5.05 -11.02
C ASN A 237 9.27 -6.04 -10.75
N GLY A 238 8.22 -5.57 -10.07
CA GLY A 238 7.05 -6.37 -9.71
C GLY A 238 7.25 -7.22 -8.45
N PHE A 239 8.30 -7.02 -7.67
CA PHE A 239 8.51 -7.70 -6.39
C PHE A 239 8.49 -6.71 -5.22
N LEU A 240 7.97 -7.17 -4.10
CA LEU A 240 8.10 -6.50 -2.81
C LEU A 240 9.49 -6.75 -2.26
N LYS A 241 10.40 -5.78 -2.42
CA LYS A 241 11.78 -5.92 -1.97
C LYS A 241 11.98 -5.25 -0.62
N ALA A 242 12.43 -6.03 0.36
CA ALA A 242 13.00 -5.51 1.60
C ALA A 242 14.53 -5.57 1.54
N THR A 243 15.18 -4.44 1.76
CA THR A 243 16.64 -4.39 1.95
C THR A 243 16.95 -4.25 3.44
N ILE A 244 17.65 -5.23 4.00
CA ILE A 244 17.99 -5.34 5.42
C ILE A 244 19.43 -4.91 5.64
N TYR A 245 19.65 -4.01 6.59
CA TYR A 245 20.94 -3.50 7.02
C TYR A 245 21.16 -3.92 8.48
N PRO A 246 21.78 -5.09 8.71
CA PRO A 246 21.96 -5.62 10.05
C PRO A 246 23.17 -4.99 10.76
N SER A 247 23.07 -4.91 12.09
CA SER A 247 24.18 -4.53 12.96
C SER A 247 24.12 -5.32 14.26
N VAL A 248 25.26 -5.82 14.71
CA VAL A 248 25.46 -6.42 16.03
C VAL A 248 26.52 -5.61 16.71
N TYR A 249 26.33 -5.23 17.97
CA TYR A 249 27.18 -4.28 18.65
C TYR A 249 27.16 -4.43 20.17
N MET A 250 28.12 -3.82 20.85
CA MET A 250 28.07 -3.56 22.28
C MET A 250 28.23 -2.06 22.56
N VAL A 251 27.60 -1.60 23.65
CA VAL A 251 27.63 -0.19 24.08
C VAL A 251 28.78 -0.01 25.07
N GLU A 252 29.79 0.76 24.67
CA GLU A 252 31.06 0.84 25.40
C GLU A 252 30.90 1.57 26.75
N ASN A 253 30.14 2.67 26.79
CA ASN A 253 29.86 3.45 28.00
C ASN A 253 28.74 2.86 28.87
N MET A 254 28.23 1.68 28.55
CA MET A 254 27.40 0.88 29.47
C MET A 254 28.16 -0.32 30.01
N SER A 255 29.15 -0.81 29.27
CA SER A 255 29.92 -2.01 29.62
C SER A 255 31.06 -1.67 30.57
N TRP A 256 31.23 -2.45 31.64
CA TRP A 256 32.21 -2.18 32.71
C TRP A 256 32.92 -3.46 33.17
N VAL A 257 34.08 -3.29 33.79
CA VAL A 257 34.89 -4.38 34.38
C VAL A 257 35.59 -3.89 35.65
N LYS A 258 35.61 -4.71 36.70
CA LYS A 258 36.42 -4.43 37.90
C LYS A 258 37.88 -4.76 37.66
N GLN A 259 38.79 -4.05 38.30
CA GLN A 259 40.23 -4.22 38.05
C GLN A 259 40.75 -5.64 38.32
N ASP A 260 40.27 -6.29 39.36
CA ASP A 260 40.61 -7.67 39.72
C ASP A 260 40.07 -8.71 38.73
N ALA A 261 39.16 -8.33 37.85
CA ALA A 261 38.55 -9.18 36.83
C ALA A 261 39.22 -9.09 35.45
N ILE A 262 40.21 -8.19 35.28
CA ILE A 262 40.91 -7.98 34.01
C ILE A 262 41.87 -9.14 33.76
N ASN A 263 41.39 -10.17 33.06
CA ASN A 263 42.18 -11.29 32.59
C ASN A 263 41.58 -11.88 31.30
N SER A 264 42.28 -12.82 30.66
CA SER A 264 41.86 -13.43 29.39
C SER A 264 40.63 -14.32 29.53
N TYR A 265 40.46 -15.01 30.65
CA TYR A 265 39.35 -15.92 30.91
C TYR A 265 38.03 -15.14 31.06
N SER A 266 38.01 -14.13 31.93
CA SER A 266 36.87 -13.22 32.09
C SER A 266 36.53 -12.50 30.78
N LEU A 267 37.53 -12.10 29.98
CA LEU A 267 37.27 -11.49 28.68
C LEU A 267 36.64 -12.50 27.71
N GLY A 268 37.04 -13.76 27.79
CA GLY A 268 36.41 -14.87 27.06
C GLY A 268 34.93 -15.03 27.40
N HIS A 269 34.57 -14.83 28.67
CA HIS A 269 33.18 -14.88 29.12
C HIS A 269 32.32 -13.81 28.45
N GLU A 270 32.77 -12.55 28.51
CA GLU A 270 32.08 -11.41 27.88
C GLU A 270 32.06 -11.50 26.35
N LYS A 271 33.12 -12.05 25.74
CA LYS A 271 33.15 -12.33 24.29
C LYS A 271 32.05 -13.31 23.89
N LEU A 272 31.80 -14.34 24.70
CA LEU A 272 30.79 -15.33 24.36
C LEU A 272 29.36 -14.78 24.45
N HIS A 273 29.09 -13.85 25.38
CA HIS A 273 27.86 -13.05 25.38
C HIS A 273 27.68 -12.31 24.06
N PHE A 274 28.76 -11.70 23.54
CA PHE A 274 28.71 -11.02 22.25
C PHE A 274 28.48 -11.98 21.07
N ASP A 275 29.08 -13.18 21.12
CA ASP A 275 28.86 -14.23 20.12
C ASP A 275 27.42 -14.78 20.15
N ILE A 276 26.78 -14.87 21.33
CA ILE A 276 25.36 -15.24 21.47
C ILE A 276 24.47 -14.19 20.80
N THR A 277 24.74 -12.90 20.99
CA THR A 277 24.05 -11.82 20.28
C THR A 277 24.21 -11.95 18.76
N TYR A 278 25.42 -12.25 18.28
CA TYR A 278 25.67 -12.47 16.86
C TYR A 278 24.90 -13.68 16.32
N LEU A 279 24.87 -14.79 17.07
CA LEU A 279 24.08 -15.98 16.73
C LEU A 279 22.59 -15.67 16.59
N ALA A 280 22.02 -14.90 17.53
CA ALA A 280 20.62 -14.49 17.45
C ALA A 280 20.33 -13.69 16.16
N ALA A 281 21.20 -12.75 15.81
CA ALA A 281 21.08 -11.98 14.56
C ALA A 281 21.22 -12.87 13.31
N GLN A 282 22.15 -13.83 13.31
CA GLN A 282 22.31 -14.78 12.19
C GLN A 282 21.06 -15.64 11.99
N ARG A 283 20.43 -16.11 13.08
CA ARG A 283 19.16 -16.85 13.03
C ARG A 283 18.04 -16.01 12.43
N LEU A 284 17.90 -14.75 12.86
CA LEU A 284 16.95 -13.81 12.28
C LEU A 284 17.14 -13.70 10.76
N LEU A 285 18.37 -13.39 10.32
CA LEU A 285 18.67 -13.23 8.90
C LEU A 285 18.35 -14.48 8.08
N LYS A 286 18.58 -15.68 8.62
CA LYS A 286 18.22 -16.95 7.97
C LYS A 286 16.71 -17.09 7.77
N VAL A 287 15.91 -16.70 8.76
CA VAL A 287 14.44 -16.73 8.65
C VAL A 287 13.97 -15.73 7.61
N LEU A 288 14.50 -14.51 7.62
CA LEU A 288 14.10 -13.45 6.68
C LEU A 288 14.36 -13.80 5.21
N GLN A 289 15.36 -14.64 4.90
CA GLN A 289 15.63 -15.09 3.53
C GLN A 289 14.45 -15.85 2.88
N ASN A 290 13.56 -16.43 3.69
CA ASN A 290 12.46 -17.27 3.21
C ASN A 290 11.08 -16.61 3.33
N VAL A 291 11.03 -15.31 3.61
CA VAL A 291 9.76 -14.60 3.80
C VAL A 291 8.88 -14.64 2.54
N LYS A 292 7.60 -14.84 2.76
CA LYS A 292 6.54 -14.68 1.76
C LYS A 292 5.54 -13.67 2.29
N ALA A 293 5.39 -12.57 1.57
CA ALA A 293 4.44 -11.51 1.90
C ALA A 293 3.69 -11.06 0.65
N ASN A 294 2.41 -10.77 0.82
CA ASN A 294 1.55 -10.25 -0.22
C ASN A 294 1.57 -8.72 -0.23
N THR A 295 1.62 -8.07 0.93
CA THR A 295 1.71 -6.61 1.03
C THR A 295 3.04 -6.17 1.65
N VAL A 296 3.42 -4.91 1.43
CA VAL A 296 4.47 -4.20 2.16
C VAL A 296 4.18 -4.25 3.65
N ARG A 297 2.90 -4.11 4.04
CA ARG A 297 2.47 -4.17 5.44
C ARG A 297 2.74 -5.54 6.05
N ASP A 298 2.42 -6.62 5.35
CA ASP A 298 2.69 -7.99 5.83
C ASP A 298 4.19 -8.23 5.94
N LEU A 299 4.96 -7.78 4.94
CA LEU A 299 6.41 -7.93 4.93
C LEU A 299 7.05 -7.20 6.13
N GLN A 300 6.62 -5.96 6.38
CA GLN A 300 7.02 -5.19 7.56
C GLN A 300 6.66 -5.88 8.86
N SER A 301 5.42 -6.37 8.97
CA SER A 301 4.90 -7.01 10.17
C SER A 301 5.65 -8.31 10.47
N PHE A 302 5.92 -9.12 9.44
CA PHE A 302 6.71 -10.35 9.55
C PHE A 302 8.13 -10.04 10.03
N ILE A 303 8.83 -9.09 9.38
CA ILE A 303 10.20 -8.73 9.79
C ILE A 303 10.23 -8.22 11.24
N GLN A 304 9.26 -7.41 11.64
CA GLN A 304 9.17 -6.91 13.01
C GLN A 304 8.89 -8.03 14.01
N TYR A 305 8.03 -8.98 13.67
CA TYR A 305 7.73 -10.14 14.51
C TYR A 305 8.98 -11.00 14.72
N GLU A 306 9.65 -11.39 13.63
CA GLU A 306 10.86 -12.22 13.69
C GLU A 306 12.00 -11.52 14.43
N TYR A 307 12.11 -10.19 14.31
CA TYR A 307 13.05 -9.41 15.11
C TYR A 307 12.79 -9.56 16.62
N LEU A 308 11.53 -9.49 17.05
CA LEU A 308 11.16 -9.65 18.46
C LEU A 308 11.44 -11.08 18.94
N GLU A 309 11.17 -12.09 18.12
CA GLU A 309 11.50 -13.48 18.43
C GLU A 309 13.01 -13.70 18.58
N ALA A 310 13.81 -13.15 17.68
CA ALA A 310 15.27 -13.20 17.78
C ALA A 310 15.79 -12.47 19.02
N PHE A 311 15.16 -11.35 19.41
CA PHE A 311 15.53 -10.61 20.61
C PHE A 311 15.19 -11.39 21.89
N ARG A 312 14.01 -12.04 21.94
CA ARG A 312 13.62 -12.95 23.04
C ARG A 312 14.57 -14.14 23.13
N TYR A 313 14.91 -14.75 22.00
CA TYR A 313 15.89 -15.83 21.92
C TYR A 313 17.25 -15.39 22.47
N MET A 314 17.75 -14.22 22.06
CA MET A 314 19.03 -13.68 22.54
C MET A 314 19.04 -13.57 24.07
N ASN A 315 18.02 -12.94 24.68
CA ASN A 315 17.98 -12.76 26.13
C ASN A 315 17.91 -14.10 26.86
N ARG A 316 17.07 -15.03 26.39
CA ARG A 316 17.00 -16.38 26.97
C ARG A 316 18.35 -17.10 26.92
N MET A 317 19.08 -16.97 25.82
CA MET A 317 20.39 -17.63 25.66
C MET A 317 21.46 -16.98 26.52
N GLN A 318 21.44 -15.66 26.71
CA GLN A 318 22.32 -14.97 27.65
C GLN A 318 22.03 -15.41 29.09
N ASP A 319 20.76 -15.48 29.50
CA ASP A 319 20.36 -15.93 30.84
C ASP A 319 20.78 -17.39 31.10
N LEU A 320 20.56 -18.28 30.14
CA LEU A 320 20.98 -19.69 30.24
C LEU A 320 22.49 -19.84 30.33
N TYR A 321 23.23 -19.07 29.53
CA TYR A 321 24.68 -19.09 29.55
C TYR A 321 25.23 -18.63 30.91
N ASP A 322 24.68 -17.54 31.46
CA ASP A 322 25.01 -17.07 32.81
C ASP A 322 24.67 -18.10 33.88
N GLU A 323 23.50 -18.73 33.82
CA GLU A 323 23.08 -19.74 34.79
C GLU A 323 24.01 -20.96 34.77
N GLU A 324 24.24 -21.54 33.59
CA GLU A 324 25.01 -22.78 33.42
C GLU A 324 26.50 -22.61 33.70
N THR A 325 27.05 -21.42 33.41
CA THR A 325 28.44 -21.08 33.77
C THR A 325 28.59 -20.55 35.18
N LYS A 326 27.49 -20.37 35.93
CA LYS A 326 27.47 -19.69 37.23
C LYS A 326 28.13 -18.31 37.15
N HIS A 327 27.72 -17.50 36.16
CA HIS A 327 28.28 -16.19 35.83
C HIS A 327 29.80 -16.24 35.61
N GLY A 328 30.24 -17.21 34.80
CA GLY A 328 31.66 -17.37 34.44
C GLY A 328 32.53 -18.06 35.50
N ILE A 329 31.98 -18.66 36.56
CA ILE A 329 32.77 -19.43 37.55
C ILE A 329 33.13 -20.83 37.03
N ASN A 330 32.28 -21.43 36.19
CA ASN A 330 32.44 -22.78 35.67
C ASN A 330 33.10 -22.79 34.28
N GLU A 331 34.41 -23.01 34.25
CA GLU A 331 35.22 -23.02 33.02
C GLU A 331 34.81 -24.12 32.03
N ASP A 332 34.53 -25.34 32.53
CA ASP A 332 34.12 -26.46 31.67
C ASP A 332 32.80 -26.15 30.93
N ALA A 333 31.84 -25.54 31.63
CA ALA A 333 30.59 -25.11 31.00
C ALA A 333 30.84 -24.02 29.94
N GLN A 334 31.71 -23.06 30.21
CA GLN A 334 32.06 -22.01 29.25
C GLN A 334 32.71 -22.57 27.98
N ILE A 335 33.59 -23.58 28.11
CA ILE A 335 34.20 -24.29 26.98
C ILE A 335 33.13 -25.00 26.14
N GLN A 336 32.18 -25.68 26.79
CA GLN A 336 31.08 -26.36 26.11
C GLN A 336 30.18 -25.37 25.34
N TRP A 337 29.86 -24.23 25.96
CA TRP A 337 29.12 -23.15 25.31
C TRP A 337 29.88 -22.59 24.10
N ALA A 338 31.17 -22.34 24.21
CA ALA A 338 31.98 -21.86 23.10
C ALA A 338 31.96 -22.84 21.91
N ALA A 339 32.07 -24.15 22.18
CA ALA A 339 31.95 -25.18 21.16
C ALA A 339 30.55 -25.21 20.52
N ARG A 340 29.49 -25.10 21.34
CA ARG A 340 28.10 -25.07 20.89
C ARG A 340 27.83 -23.88 19.97
N ILE A 341 28.16 -22.66 20.40
CA ILE A 341 27.92 -21.44 19.63
C ILE A 341 28.67 -21.49 18.29
N LYS A 342 29.93 -21.96 18.31
CA LYS A 342 30.71 -22.17 17.09
C LYS A 342 30.03 -23.15 16.13
N SER A 343 29.51 -24.27 16.65
CA SER A 343 28.79 -25.25 15.84
C SER A 343 27.48 -24.69 15.27
N GLU A 344 26.70 -23.95 16.07
CA GLU A 344 25.45 -23.36 15.61
C GLU A 344 25.67 -22.28 14.55
N LEU A 345 26.69 -21.43 14.71
CA LEU A 345 27.07 -20.44 13.71
C LEU A 345 27.50 -21.07 12.39
N ALA A 346 28.26 -22.18 12.45
CA ALA A 346 28.69 -22.91 11.27
C ALA A 346 27.53 -23.59 10.52
N ALA A 347 26.43 -23.93 11.22
CA ALA A 347 25.26 -24.55 10.61
C ALA A 347 24.31 -23.53 9.93
N ILE A 348 24.43 -22.23 10.26
CA ILE A 348 23.58 -21.17 9.69
C ILE A 348 24.16 -20.60 8.40
N GLN A 349 25.49 -20.58 8.29
CA GLN A 349 26.26 -20.18 7.09
C GLN A 349 26.09 -21.23 5.99
#